data_AF-A0A5E7H1Y4-F1
#
_entry.id   AF-A0A5E7H1Y4-F1
#
_cell.length_a   1.000
_cell.length_b   1.000
_cell.length_c   1.000
_cell.angle_alpha   90.00
_cell.angle_beta   90.00
_cell.angle_gamma   90.00
#
_symmetry.space_group_name_H-M   'P 1'
#
loop_
_entity.id
_entity.type
_entity.pdbx_description
1 polymer ?
#
loop_
_entity_poly.entity_id
_entity_poly.type
_entity_poly.pdbx_seq_one_letter_code
_entity_poly.pdbx_strand_id
1 'polypeptide(L)' 'MLENVEYLDIYGSEPSAIEMVFAIFANVIEMDSEGNVLNFTYAQRRATDYLRSYCDPSFKVTPPLEDWETELYGPPSLGR' A
#
# COMPACT_ATOMS: atom_id res chain seq x y z
N MET A 1 7.32 -7.54 10.36
CA MET A 1 6.55 -6.27 10.24
C MET A 1 5.08 -6.45 10.61
N LEU A 2 4.42 -7.54 10.21
CA LEU A 2 3.02 -7.84 10.56
C LEU A 2 2.92 -9.04 11.50
N GLU A 3 3.72 -9.05 12.57
CA GLU A 3 3.64 -10.13 13.56
C GLU A 3 2.32 -10.03 14.32
N ASN A 4 1.60 -11.16 14.44
CA ASN A 4 0.28 -11.26 15.08
C ASN A 4 -0.85 -10.49 14.36
N VAL A 5 -0.71 -10.27 13.04
CA VAL A 5 -1.78 -9.76 12.19
C VAL A 5 -2.23 -10.89 11.28
N GLU A 6 -3.50 -11.30 11.36
CA GLU A 6 -4.09 -12.33 10.50
C GLU A 6 -4.48 -11.76 9.13
N TYR A 7 -3.49 -11.33 8.34
CA TYR A 7 -3.72 -10.67 7.05
C TYR A 7 -3.87 -11.64 5.87
N LEU A 8 -3.55 -12.93 6.05
CA LEU A 8 -3.61 -13.91 4.96
C LEU A 8 -5.06 -14.20 4.53
N ASP A 9 -6.00 -14.21 5.47
CA ASP A 9 -7.42 -14.47 5.19
C ASP A 9 -8.05 -13.36 4.32
N ILE A 10 -7.47 -12.16 4.35
CA ILE A 10 -7.92 -10.97 3.61
C ILE A 10 -7.71 -11.15 2.10
N TYR A 11 -6.69 -11.90 1.67
CA TYR A 11 -6.38 -12.11 0.25
C TYR A 11 -7.53 -12.74 -0.55
N GLY A 12 -8.39 -13.54 0.09
CA GLY A 12 -9.54 -14.17 -0.56
C GLY A 12 -10.89 -13.53 -0.24
N SER A 13 -10.96 -12.72 0.81
CA SER A 13 -12.22 -12.20 1.36
C SER A 13 -12.43 -10.70 1.12
N GLU A 14 -11.35 -9.90 1.10
CA GLU A 14 -11.39 -8.44 1.08
C GLU A 14 -10.41 -7.87 0.04
N PRO A 15 -10.70 -8.02 -1.26
CA PRO A 15 -9.79 -7.64 -2.34
C PRO A 15 -9.46 -6.15 -2.38
N SER A 16 -10.38 -5.29 -1.92
CA SER A 16 -10.16 -3.84 -1.85
C SER A 16 -9.05 -3.44 -0.88
N ALA A 17 -8.90 -4.16 0.24
CA ALA A 17 -7.80 -3.91 1.18
C ALA A 17 -6.45 -4.23 0.54
N ILE A 18 -6.37 -5.32 -0.22
CA ILE A 18 -5.14 -5.70 -0.92
C ILE A 18 -4.83 -4.75 -2.08
N GLU A 19 -5.85 -4.32 -2.83
CA GLU A 19 -5.69 -3.28 -3.87
C GLU A 19 -5.06 -2.01 -3.28
N MET A 20 -5.53 -1.56 -2.12
CA MET A 20 -4.99 -0.38 -1.45
C MET A 20 -3.54 -0.57 -0.97
N VAL A 21 -3.19 -1.76 -0.47
CA VAL A 21 -1.78 -2.09 -0.12
C VAL A 21 -0.87 -1.94 -1.34
N PHE A 22 -1.31 -2.44 -2.50
CA PHE A 22 -0.56 -2.30 -3.75
C PHE A 22 -0.48 -0.85 -4.21
N ALA A 23 -1.58 -0.10 -4.15
CA ALA A 23 -1.63 1.31 -4.51
C ALA A 23 -0.65 2.15 -3.68
N ILE A 24 -0.68 1.99 -2.34
CA ILE A 24 0.22 2.70 -1.44
C ILE A 24 1.68 2.37 -1.74
N PHE A 25 2.01 1.09 -1.93
CA PHE A 25 3.38 0.71 -2.28
C PHE A 25 3.83 1.34 -3.61
N ALA A 26 2.98 1.28 -4.64
CA ALA A 26 3.29 1.78 -5.98
C ALA A 26 3.37 3.31 -6.04
N ASN A 27 2.53 4.03 -5.29
CA ASN A 27 2.54 5.49 -5.26
C ASN A 27 3.77 6.02 -4.50
N VAL A 28 4.20 5.32 -3.44
CA VAL A 28 5.31 5.75 -2.57
C VAL A 28 6.69 5.38 -3.12
N ILE A 29 6.79 4.39 -4.00
CA ILE A 29 8.09 3.91 -4.47
C ILE A 29 8.82 5.00 -5.28
N GLU A 30 10.07 5.24 -4.92
CA GLU A 30 10.97 6.13 -5.63
C GLU A 30 11.98 5.30 -6.40
N MET A 31 12.19 5.63 -7.68
CA MET A 31 13.16 4.97 -8.55
C MET A 31 14.08 6.00 -9.21
N ASP A 32 15.33 5.59 -9.47
CA ASP A 32 16.22 6.37 -10.32
C ASP A 32 15.88 6.23 -11.81
N SER A 33 16.65 6.89 -12.67
CA SER A 33 16.44 6.85 -14.13
C SER A 33 16.68 5.48 -14.77
N GLU A 34 17.35 4.56 -14.08
CA GLU A 34 17.58 3.18 -14.54
C GLU A 34 16.50 2.22 -14.01
N GLY A 35 15.58 2.72 -13.17
CA GLY A 35 14.51 1.94 -12.56
C GLY A 35 14.93 1.24 -11.26
N ASN A 36 16.08 1.58 -10.68
CA ASN A 36 16.47 1.02 -9.38
C ASN A 36 15.67 1.69 -8.27
N VAL A 37 15.11 0.87 -7.37
CA VAL A 37 14.32 1.36 -6.23
C VAL A 37 15.22 1.98 -5.17
N LEU A 38 14.92 3.22 -4.78
CA LEU A 38 15.71 4.00 -3.82
C LEU A 38 15.18 3.91 -2.38
N ASN A 39 13.89 3.63 -2.20
CA ASN A 39 13.21 3.73 -0.91
C ASN A 39 12.37 2.48 -0.53
N PHE A 40 12.76 1.29 -1.01
CA PHE A 40 11.97 0.04 -0.91
C PHE A 40 11.38 -0.19 0.50
N THR A 41 12.21 -0.15 1.53
CA THR A 41 11.78 -0.39 2.92
C THR A 41 10.78 0.65 3.42
N TYR A 42 10.90 1.89 2.94
CA TYR A 42 9.95 2.96 3.28
C TYR A 42 8.60 2.70 2.62
N ALA A 43 8.56 2.46 1.31
CA ALA A 43 7.34 2.12 0.58
C ALA A 43 6.66 0.87 1.15
N GLN A 44 7.44 -0.17 1.45
CA GLN A 44 6.95 -1.38 2.13
C GLN A 44 6.31 -1.05 3.48
N ARG A 45 6.98 -0.25 4.32
CA ARG A 45 6.46 0.12 5.64
C ARG A 45 5.12 0.83 5.52
N ARG A 46 4.99 1.82 4.63
CA ARG A 46 3.73 2.56 4.43
C ARG A 46 2.57 1.64 4.06
N ALA A 47 2.80 0.74 3.10
CA ALA A 47 1.80 -0.23 2.68
C ALA A 47 1.41 -1.21 3.81
N THR A 48 2.39 -1.68 4.60
CA THR A 48 2.11 -2.55 5.75
C THR A 48 1.45 -1.83 6.93
N ASP A 49 1.74 -0.55 7.14
CA ASP A 49 1.09 0.25 8.17
C ASP A 49 -0.41 0.39 7.87
N TYR A 50 -0.78 0.61 6.60
CA TYR A 50 -2.17 0.56 6.16
C TYR A 50 -2.80 -0.80 6.47
N LEU A 51 -2.17 -1.90 6.01
CA LEU A 51 -2.70 -3.26 6.20
C LEU A 51 -2.90 -3.58 7.68
N ARG A 52 -1.96 -3.17 8.54
CA ARG A 52 -2.10 -3.30 9.98
C ARG A 52 -3.26 -2.49 10.51
N SER A 53 -3.41 -1.22 10.11
CA SER A 53 -4.53 -0.37 10.56
C SER A 53 -5.89 -0.88 10.12
N TYR A 54 -5.94 -1.60 8.98
CA TYR A 54 -7.14 -2.26 8.48
C TYR A 54 -7.52 -3.47 9.37
N CYS A 55 -6.53 -4.25 9.81
CA CYS A 55 -6.76 -5.44 10.65
C CYS A 55 -6.94 -5.11 12.14
N ASP A 56 -6.27 -4.07 12.62
CA ASP A 56 -6.23 -3.63 14.02
C ASP A 56 -6.71 -2.18 14.10
N PRO A 57 -7.99 -1.93 14.44
CA PRO A 57 -8.55 -0.58 14.56
C PRO A 57 -7.86 0.32 15.61
N SER A 58 -7.13 -0.29 16.56
CA SER A 58 -6.38 0.43 17.58
C SER A 58 -5.05 0.98 17.05
N PHE A 59 -4.51 0.41 15.97
CA PHE A 59 -3.30 0.89 15.33
C PHE A 59 -3.56 2.17 14.53
N LYS A 60 -2.72 3.18 14.73
CA LYS A 60 -2.77 4.46 14.00
C LYS A 60 -1.47 4.66 13.23
N VAL A 61 -1.60 4.75 11.90
CA VAL A 61 -0.48 5.07 11.01
C VAL A 61 0.08 6.44 11.38
N THR A 62 1.39 6.52 11.64
CA THR A 62 2.09 7.78 11.95
C THR A 62 3.37 7.89 11.12
N PRO A 63 3.52 8.92 10.26
CA PRO A 63 2.52 9.96 9.97
C PRO A 63 1.25 9.37 9.32
N PRO A 64 0.10 10.06 9.36
CA PRO A 64 -1.09 9.67 8.60
C PRO A 64 -0.76 9.42 7.13
N LEU A 65 -1.55 8.58 6.46
CA LEU A 65 -1.43 8.43 5.01
C LEU A 65 -1.90 9.73 4.35
N GLU A 66 -1.11 10.20 3.39
CA GLU A 66 -1.48 11.34 2.55
C GLU A 66 -2.45 10.88 1.45
N ASP A 67 -3.29 11.78 0.96
CA ASP A 67 -4.32 11.44 -0.03
C ASP A 67 -3.71 10.78 -1.29
N TRP A 68 -2.56 11.30 -1.75
CA TRP A 68 -1.83 10.77 -2.91
C TRP A 68 -1.24 9.37 -2.68
N GLU A 69 -0.94 8.99 -1.43
CA GLU A 69 -0.49 7.63 -1.14
C GLU A 69 -1.64 6.63 -1.40
N THR A 70 -2.89 7.06 -1.24
CA THR A 70 -4.08 6.20 -1.36
C THR A 70 -4.83 6.32 -2.69
N GLU A 71 -4.35 7.15 -3.62
CA GLU A 71 -5.01 7.35 -4.90
C GLU A 71 -4.96 6.09 -5.77
N LEU A 72 -6.12 5.71 -6.33
CA LEU A 72 -6.27 4.55 -7.22
C LEU A 72 -6.27 5.02 -8.67
N TYR A 73 -5.40 4.45 -9.50
CA TYR A 73 -5.33 4.73 -10.92
C TYR A 73 -5.92 3.57 -11.72
N GLY A 74 -6.92 3.88 -12.54
CA GLY A 74 -7.48 2.93 -13.50
C GLY A 74 -6.50 2.62 -14.64
N PRO A 75 -6.82 1.62 -15.47
CA PRO A 75 -6.04 1.35 -16.67
C PRO A 75 -6.01 2.60 -17.56
N PRO A 76 -4.92 2.81 -18.33
CA PRO A 76 -4.88 3.85 -19.34
C PRO A 76 -6.09 3.78 -20.26
N SER A 77 -6.60 4.93 -20.69
CA SER A 77 -7.67 4.95 -21.68
C SER A 77 -7.21 4.23 -22.94
N LEU A 78 -7.98 3.23 -23.36
CA LEU A 78 -7.83 2.64 -24.68
C LEU A 78 -8.35 3.69 -25.65
N GLY A 79 -7.50 4.62 -26.09
CA GLY A 79 -7.87 5.69 -27.03
C GLY A 79 -8.71 5.10 -28.17
N ARG A 80 -9.99 5.46 -28.20
CA ARG A 80 -10.90 5.13 -29.31
C ARG A 80 -10.91 6.29 -30.29
#